data_AF-A0AAJ5WQE9-F1
#
_entry.id   AF-A0AAJ5WQE9-F1
#
_cell.length_a   1.000
_cell.length_b   1.000
_cell.length_c   1.000
_cell.angle_alpha   90.00
_cell.angle_beta   90.00
_cell.angle_gamma   90.00
#
_symmetry.space_group_name_H-M   'P 1'
#
loop_
_entity.id
_entity.type
_entity.pdbx_description
1 polymer ?
#
loop_
_entity_poly.entity_id
_entity_poly.type
_entity_poly.pdbx_seq_one_letter_code
_entity_poly.pdbx_strand_id
1 'polypeptide(L)'
;MNIRKLTIYLLLLVGAMACNKASLTHGFADKGSIRTNRNTATLSVGEKIHLTLSYNSRLTEKKTFTWSSDNAQIASVAVNEDQSGTITALAAGTTTIRVKGDNEDLVSECQIQVTSEKVIKVLAIGNSFSEDALENYLYNLAAAKGRKIIIGNMYIGGASLETHWSNASNNQAAYEYRKIGADGILRRETGKSIADAVVEENWDFISFQEVSQLSGIYDNFEKSLPLLLEYVKGQATNPDIRYLLHQTWAYAKTSSHEGFANYNRDQLIMYNAIVDAVWRAADLVDIDLVVPAGTAIQNGRTSVIGDNFCRDGYHLDLNIGRFTAACTWYEKLLGLNVLENTFKPATLSDYDAEIARHAAHAAILAPKQITVLEDYRNEAPNNHPMDHPLYLDFGLVLSGTPWNNITSAGSGRVTNLLDEAGVNTGINFELTDNFDSDNGSGVVNNTVGLPSAVSSDAFWGAATTNPTGGFTLSRLNRNLAYNFTFFGSRADVSDNRETFYTVKGASTQTVYLNCAGNSSKTVSVTGIQPDADGMILITVGAGPNNNNGSKYYYINSLVVSKAD
;
A
#
# COMPACT_ATOMS: atom_id res chain seq x y z
N MET A 1 43.52 1.96 -61.59
CA MET A 1 44.66 2.77 -61.10
C MET A 1 45.31 2.00 -59.96
N ASN A 2 46.53 1.51 -60.20
CA ASN A 2 47.48 0.81 -59.33
C ASN A 2 47.05 -0.44 -58.52
N ILE A 3 47.19 -1.57 -59.22
CA ILE A 3 47.54 -2.91 -58.73
C ILE A 3 49.05 -2.98 -58.43
N ARG A 4 49.48 -3.57 -57.30
CA ARG A 4 50.71 -4.40 -57.15
C ARG A 4 50.53 -5.38 -55.98
N LYS A 5 50.34 -6.68 -56.25
CA LYS A 5 51.32 -7.79 -56.30
C LYS A 5 51.74 -8.30 -54.90
N LEU A 6 51.57 -9.60 -54.64
CA LEU A 6 52.61 -10.65 -54.49
C LEU A 6 52.02 -11.88 -53.73
N THR A 7 51.62 -12.97 -54.42
CA THR A 7 52.35 -14.26 -54.62
C THR A 7 52.62 -15.08 -53.35
N ILE A 8 52.08 -16.32 -53.26
CA ILE A 8 52.81 -17.62 -53.35
C ILE A 8 51.91 -18.79 -52.86
N TYR A 9 51.97 -19.88 -53.61
CA TYR A 9 51.32 -21.18 -53.44
C TYR A 9 52.03 -22.10 -52.43
N LEU A 10 51.23 -22.94 -51.75
CA LEU A 10 51.36 -24.40 -51.52
C LEU A 10 52.73 -25.00 -51.13
N LEU A 11 52.78 -25.70 -49.99
CA LEU A 11 53.33 -27.07 -49.93
C LEU A 11 52.85 -27.82 -48.66
N LEU A 12 52.29 -29.02 -48.87
CA LEU A 12 52.05 -30.06 -47.87
C LEU A 12 53.38 -30.66 -47.38
N LEU A 13 53.46 -31.03 -46.10
CA LEU A 13 54.31 -32.16 -45.67
C LEU A 13 53.77 -32.80 -44.38
N VAL A 14 53.39 -34.07 -44.50
CA VAL A 14 53.10 -35.00 -43.41
C VAL A 14 54.42 -35.54 -42.87
N GLY A 15 54.58 -35.59 -41.55
CA GLY A 15 55.70 -36.26 -40.90
C GLY A 15 55.39 -36.57 -39.44
N ALA A 16 55.12 -37.84 -39.14
CA ALA A 16 55.08 -38.33 -37.77
C ALA A 16 56.52 -38.46 -37.23
N MET A 17 56.78 -37.95 -36.02
CA MET A 17 57.88 -38.39 -35.18
C MET A 17 57.50 -38.24 -33.71
N ALA A 18 57.51 -39.37 -33.01
CA ALA A 18 57.40 -39.45 -31.56
C ALA A 18 58.63 -38.80 -30.91
N CYS A 19 58.41 -37.97 -29.89
CA CYS A 19 59.45 -37.51 -28.98
C CYS A 19 58.95 -37.71 -27.54
N ASN A 20 59.65 -38.59 -26.83
CA ASN A 20 59.46 -38.87 -25.40
C ASN A 20 59.57 -37.58 -24.58
N LYS A 21 58.47 -37.12 -24.00
CA LYS A 21 58.53 -36.24 -22.83
C LYS A 21 58.58 -37.09 -21.58
N ALA A 22 59.80 -37.29 -21.08
CA ALA A 22 60.02 -37.70 -19.70
C ALA A 22 59.32 -36.73 -18.74
N SER A 23 58.79 -37.31 -17.66
CA SER A 23 57.96 -36.69 -16.64
C SER A 23 58.57 -35.43 -16.01
N LEU A 24 57.80 -34.35 -16.01
CA LEU A 24 57.79 -33.39 -14.90
C LEU A 24 56.33 -33.24 -14.44
N THR A 25 55.82 -34.29 -13.81
CA THR A 25 54.67 -34.16 -12.92
C THR A 25 55.18 -33.48 -11.64
N HIS A 26 55.24 -32.14 -11.63
CA HIS A 26 55.09 -31.43 -10.37
C HIS A 26 53.64 -31.64 -9.95
N GLY A 27 53.41 -32.67 -9.13
CA GLY A 27 52.16 -32.83 -8.41
C GLY A 27 52.04 -31.64 -7.46
N PHE A 28 51.32 -30.60 -7.86
CA PHE A 28 50.66 -29.76 -6.88
C PHE A 28 49.70 -30.68 -6.14
N ALA A 29 50.05 -31.03 -4.91
CA ALA A 29 49.12 -31.69 -4.01
C ALA A 29 47.87 -30.81 -3.95
N ASP A 30 46.74 -31.36 -4.39
CA ASP A 30 45.44 -30.74 -4.20
C ASP A 30 45.22 -30.61 -2.69
N LYS A 31 45.36 -29.40 -2.16
CA LYS A 31 45.31 -29.15 -0.71
C LYS A 31 43.90 -29.31 -0.14
N GLY A 32 42.87 -29.47 -0.99
CA GLY A 32 41.47 -29.44 -0.57
C GLY A 32 41.06 -28.06 -0.02
N SER A 33 39.77 -27.79 0.00
CA SER A 33 39.20 -26.65 0.70
C SER A 33 37.85 -27.03 1.30
N ILE A 34 37.51 -26.40 2.42
CA ILE A 34 36.17 -26.44 2.99
C ILE A 34 35.69 -24.99 3.16
N ARG A 35 34.42 -24.73 2.86
CA ARG A 35 33.84 -23.39 2.96
C ARG A 35 32.37 -23.47 3.33
N THR A 36 32.00 -22.76 4.40
CA THR A 36 30.60 -22.47 4.72
C THR A 36 30.00 -21.51 3.70
N ASN A 37 28.69 -21.61 3.46
CA ASN A 37 27.93 -20.69 2.59
C ASN A 37 28.04 -19.20 3.01
N ARG A 38 28.45 -18.91 4.24
CA ARG A 38 28.72 -17.55 4.75
C ARG A 38 29.82 -17.56 5.81
N ASN A 39 30.48 -16.42 5.95
CA ASN A 39 31.53 -16.17 6.95
C ASN A 39 31.06 -15.29 8.13
N THR A 40 29.88 -14.69 8.03
CA THR A 40 29.26 -13.88 9.09
C THR A 40 27.75 -14.09 9.10
N ALA A 41 27.11 -13.93 10.26
CA ALA A 41 25.67 -13.86 10.40
C ALA A 41 25.26 -13.03 11.63
N THR A 42 24.17 -12.28 11.51
CA THR A 42 23.56 -11.55 12.63
C THR A 42 22.19 -12.13 12.94
N LEU A 43 21.99 -12.55 14.19
CA LEU A 43 20.79 -13.25 14.68
C LEU A 43 20.21 -12.55 15.90
N SER A 44 18.90 -12.68 16.10
CA SER A 44 18.26 -12.39 17.39
C SER A 44 18.36 -13.60 18.33
N VAL A 45 18.34 -13.39 19.65
CA VAL A 45 18.24 -14.51 20.62
C VAL A 45 17.04 -15.40 20.27
N GLY A 46 17.27 -16.71 20.18
CA GLY A 46 16.29 -17.73 19.81
C GLY A 46 16.22 -18.04 18.31
N GLU A 47 16.80 -17.23 17.43
CA GLU A 47 16.86 -17.54 16.00
C GLU A 47 17.82 -18.69 15.71
N LYS A 48 17.52 -19.40 14.62
CA LYS A 48 18.40 -20.41 14.04
C LYS A 48 18.87 -20.00 12.66
N ILE A 49 20.03 -20.52 12.27
CA ILE A 49 20.53 -20.42 10.91
C ILE A 49 21.23 -21.71 10.51
N HIS A 50 21.09 -22.07 9.25
CA HIS A 50 21.65 -23.25 8.63
C HIS A 50 22.89 -22.88 7.82
N LEU A 51 24.02 -23.51 8.15
CA LEU A 51 25.30 -23.35 7.47
C LEU A 51 25.60 -24.61 6.66
N THR A 52 25.60 -24.49 5.33
CA THR A 52 25.98 -25.57 4.41
C THR A 52 27.48 -25.53 4.10
N LEU A 53 28.05 -26.70 3.78
CA LEU A 53 29.46 -26.87 3.47
C LEU A 53 29.66 -27.17 1.99
N SER A 54 30.66 -26.51 1.39
CA SER A 54 31.19 -26.81 0.07
C SER A 54 32.65 -27.24 0.17
N TYR A 55 33.05 -28.23 -0.63
CA TYR A 55 34.40 -28.81 -0.67
C TYR A 55 34.75 -29.29 -2.08
N ASN A 56 36.05 -29.33 -2.44
CA ASN A 56 36.50 -29.38 -3.85
C ASN A 56 37.32 -30.62 -4.27
N SER A 57 37.57 -31.61 -3.41
CA SER A 57 38.48 -32.72 -3.77
C SER A 57 38.07 -34.13 -3.30
N ARG A 58 38.68 -35.15 -3.94
CA ARG A 58 38.58 -36.57 -3.52
C ARG A 58 39.25 -36.86 -2.16
N LEU A 59 40.05 -35.93 -1.62
CA LEU A 59 40.63 -36.05 -0.27
C LEU A 59 39.62 -35.69 0.83
N THR A 60 38.55 -34.97 0.50
CA THR A 60 37.38 -34.70 1.37
C THR A 60 36.26 -35.76 1.24
N GLU A 61 36.44 -36.83 0.47
CA GLU A 61 35.48 -37.95 0.36
C GLU A 61 35.45 -38.86 1.60
N LYS A 62 36.44 -38.77 2.50
CA LYS A 62 36.36 -39.36 3.85
C LYS A 62 35.62 -38.36 4.76
N LYS A 63 34.33 -38.67 4.97
CA LYS A 63 33.28 -37.72 5.37
C LYS A 63 33.17 -37.51 6.89
N THR A 64 34.19 -36.94 7.54
CA THR A 64 33.97 -36.43 8.90
C THR A 64 34.36 -34.95 9.01
N PHE A 65 33.40 -34.15 9.45
CA PHE A 65 33.58 -32.75 9.78
C PHE A 65 33.26 -32.55 11.24
N THR A 66 34.12 -31.83 11.95
CA THR A 66 33.88 -31.49 13.36
C THR A 66 33.44 -30.03 13.45
N TRP A 67 32.23 -29.82 13.91
CA TRP A 67 31.67 -28.49 14.18
C TRP A 67 31.88 -28.11 15.65
N SER A 68 32.21 -26.84 15.89
CA SER A 68 32.41 -26.30 17.24
C SER A 68 32.01 -24.83 17.31
N SER A 69 31.72 -24.34 18.52
CA SER A 69 31.52 -22.93 18.82
C SER A 69 32.56 -22.49 19.84
N ASP A 70 33.24 -21.38 19.58
CA ASP A 70 34.23 -20.81 20.51
C ASP A 70 33.56 -20.42 21.85
N ASN A 71 32.28 -20.07 21.82
CA ASN A 71 31.45 -19.85 23.00
C ASN A 71 30.03 -20.40 22.80
N ALA A 72 29.83 -21.64 23.26
CA ALA A 72 28.55 -22.35 23.18
C ALA A 72 27.42 -21.75 24.03
N GLN A 73 27.70 -20.76 24.90
CA GLN A 73 26.65 -20.02 25.62
C GLN A 73 26.06 -18.87 24.78
N ILE A 74 26.78 -18.40 23.77
CA ILE A 74 26.30 -17.35 22.83
C ILE A 74 25.57 -18.00 21.66
N ALA A 75 26.18 -19.01 21.03
CA ALA A 75 25.53 -19.80 19.99
C ALA A 75 26.04 -21.25 20.00
N SER A 76 25.13 -22.20 19.85
CA SER A 76 25.44 -23.63 19.75
C SER A 76 25.29 -24.14 18.33
N VAL A 77 25.98 -25.22 17.99
CA VAL A 77 25.86 -25.90 16.69
C VAL A 77 25.38 -27.34 16.89
N ALA A 78 24.37 -27.74 16.11
CA ALA A 78 23.93 -29.11 15.95
C ALA A 78 24.27 -29.59 14.53
N VAL A 79 24.84 -30.77 14.40
CA VAL A 79 25.24 -31.34 13.10
C VAL A 79 24.07 -32.14 12.54
N ASN A 80 23.69 -31.85 11.30
CA ASN A 80 22.60 -32.53 10.60
C ASN A 80 23.11 -33.77 9.84
N GLU A 81 22.19 -34.62 9.36
CA GLU A 81 22.53 -35.86 8.64
C GLU A 81 23.34 -35.63 7.36
N ASP A 82 23.11 -34.51 6.68
CA ASP A 82 23.84 -34.06 5.49
C ASP A 82 25.18 -33.37 5.81
N GLN A 83 25.59 -33.38 7.09
CA GLN A 83 26.83 -32.77 7.63
C GLN A 83 26.84 -31.23 7.68
N SER A 84 25.73 -30.58 7.35
CA SER A 84 25.53 -29.16 7.61
C SER A 84 25.38 -28.87 9.11
N GLY A 85 25.53 -27.60 9.49
CA GLY A 85 25.43 -27.13 10.86
C GLY A 85 24.20 -26.25 11.08
N THR A 86 23.31 -26.64 11.99
CA THR A 86 22.24 -25.79 12.50
C THR A 86 22.74 -25.01 13.71
N ILE A 87 22.88 -23.70 13.56
CA ILE A 87 23.33 -22.79 14.62
C ILE A 87 22.10 -22.23 15.33
N THR A 88 22.10 -22.26 16.66
CA THR A 88 21.06 -21.64 17.50
C THR A 88 21.66 -20.50 18.30
N ALA A 89 21.07 -19.30 18.19
CA ALA A 89 21.46 -18.12 18.96
C ALA A 89 20.87 -18.20 20.38
N LEU A 90 21.71 -18.21 21.40
CA LEU A 90 21.32 -18.48 22.80
C LEU A 90 21.39 -17.23 23.68
N ALA A 91 22.40 -16.39 23.53
CA ALA A 91 22.58 -15.18 24.32
C ALA A 91 23.27 -14.08 23.51
N ALA A 92 22.98 -12.82 23.84
CA ALA A 92 23.59 -11.67 23.16
C ALA A 92 25.12 -11.69 23.31
N GLY A 93 25.83 -11.39 22.22
CA GLY A 93 27.28 -11.42 22.17
C GLY A 93 27.80 -11.83 20.79
N THR A 94 29.09 -12.13 20.70
CA THR A 94 29.73 -12.61 19.47
C THR A 94 30.49 -13.90 19.74
N THR A 95 30.33 -14.89 18.86
CA THR A 95 31.10 -16.16 18.88
C THR A 95 31.47 -16.56 17.46
N THR A 96 32.46 -17.44 17.33
CA THR A 96 32.84 -18.02 16.03
C THR A 96 32.44 -19.48 15.99
N ILE A 97 31.72 -19.87 14.94
CA ILE A 97 31.47 -21.27 14.61
C ILE A 97 32.60 -21.73 13.69
N ARG A 98 33.23 -22.85 14.05
CA ARG A 98 34.30 -23.48 13.27
C ARG A 98 33.87 -24.85 12.79
N VAL A 99 34.15 -25.14 11.54
CA VAL A 99 34.10 -26.49 10.97
C VAL A 99 35.51 -26.90 10.55
N LYS A 100 35.93 -28.09 10.96
CA LYS A 100 37.22 -28.68 10.63
C LYS A 100 37.04 -29.98 9.85
N GLY A 101 37.82 -30.18 8.79
CA GLY A 101 37.95 -31.47 8.13
C GLY A 101 38.93 -32.40 8.87
N ASP A 102 38.90 -33.69 8.56
CA ASP A 102 39.71 -34.75 9.19
C ASP A 102 41.22 -34.48 9.27
N ASN A 103 41.79 -33.74 8.31
CA ASN A 103 43.22 -33.44 8.31
C ASN A 103 43.61 -32.25 9.22
N GLU A 104 42.67 -31.71 10.00
CA GLU A 104 42.77 -30.53 10.90
C GLU A 104 43.26 -29.20 10.26
N ASP A 105 43.95 -29.25 9.12
CA ASP A 105 44.47 -28.12 8.36
C ASP A 105 43.38 -27.41 7.52
N LEU A 106 42.23 -28.07 7.31
CA LEU A 106 41.07 -27.51 6.61
C LEU A 106 40.09 -26.95 7.62
N VAL A 107 39.97 -25.62 7.67
CA VAL A 107 39.08 -24.90 8.58
C VAL A 107 38.23 -23.91 7.80
N SER A 108 36.93 -23.86 8.11
CA SER A 108 36.07 -22.74 7.74
C SER A 108 35.44 -22.14 9.00
N GLU A 109 35.29 -20.82 8.99
CA GLU A 109 34.82 -20.06 10.14
C GLU A 109 33.64 -19.18 9.74
N CYS A 110 32.67 -19.07 10.65
CA CYS A 110 31.56 -18.13 10.55
C CYS A 110 31.40 -17.37 11.87
N GLN A 111 31.55 -16.05 11.82
CA GLN A 111 31.33 -15.19 12.99
C GLN A 111 29.83 -14.95 13.17
N ILE A 112 29.30 -15.31 14.35
CA ILE A 112 27.91 -15.14 14.72
C ILE A 112 27.80 -13.98 15.71
N GLN A 113 27.07 -12.94 15.32
CA GLN A 113 26.65 -11.86 16.20
C GLN A 113 25.21 -12.09 16.64
N VAL A 114 24.99 -12.22 17.94
CA VAL A 114 23.66 -12.39 18.55
C VAL A 114 23.25 -11.10 19.24
N THR A 115 22.04 -10.62 18.92
CA THR A 115 21.44 -9.42 19.51
C THR A 115 20.24 -9.80 20.38
N SER A 116 19.98 -9.03 21.44
CA SER A 116 18.81 -9.24 22.31
C SER A 116 17.50 -8.73 21.71
N GLU A 117 17.59 -7.89 20.70
CA GLU A 117 16.44 -7.24 20.08
C GLU A 117 15.90 -8.11 18.94
N LYS A 118 14.61 -8.48 19.01
CA LYS A 118 13.97 -9.26 17.95
C LYS A 118 13.63 -8.37 16.77
N VAL A 119 14.09 -8.77 15.58
CA VAL A 119 13.78 -8.09 14.31
C VAL A 119 13.04 -9.07 13.40
N ILE A 120 11.82 -8.73 13.00
CA ILE A 120 11.06 -9.53 12.05
C ILE A 120 11.58 -9.24 10.64
N LYS A 121 11.79 -10.27 9.82
CA LYS A 121 12.32 -10.12 8.46
C LYS A 121 11.38 -10.76 7.47
N VAL A 122 10.83 -9.97 6.55
CA VAL A 122 9.93 -10.43 5.49
C VAL A 122 10.44 -10.07 4.10
N LEU A 123 10.46 -11.03 3.19
CA LEU A 123 10.77 -10.84 1.76
C LEU A 123 9.54 -11.14 0.92
N ALA A 124 9.13 -10.21 0.07
CA ALA A 124 8.14 -10.46 -0.96
C ALA A 124 8.80 -10.72 -2.31
N ILE A 125 8.45 -11.83 -2.96
CA ILE A 125 8.74 -12.09 -4.37
C ILE A 125 7.48 -11.74 -5.15
N GLY A 126 7.49 -10.57 -5.80
CA GLY A 126 6.27 -10.02 -6.38
C GLY A 126 6.50 -8.88 -7.37
N ASN A 127 5.67 -7.85 -7.26
CA ASN A 127 5.51 -6.80 -8.27
C ASN A 127 4.92 -5.52 -7.64
N SER A 128 4.19 -4.70 -8.41
CA SER A 128 3.54 -3.49 -7.90
C SER A 128 2.48 -3.74 -6.82
N PHE A 129 1.91 -4.95 -6.72
CA PHE A 129 0.95 -5.28 -5.68
C PHE A 129 1.63 -5.60 -4.33
N SER A 130 2.84 -6.18 -4.34
CA SER A 130 3.63 -6.31 -3.10
C SER A 130 4.17 -4.95 -2.65
N GLU A 131 4.53 -4.07 -3.59
CA GLU A 131 4.87 -2.67 -3.28
C GLU A 131 3.71 -1.97 -2.56
N ASP A 132 2.49 -2.05 -3.10
CA ASP A 132 1.31 -1.42 -2.50
C ASP A 132 1.05 -1.90 -1.07
N ALA A 133 1.30 -3.18 -0.78
CA ALA A 133 1.01 -3.75 0.54
C ALA A 133 2.14 -3.57 1.57
N LEU A 134 3.41 -3.67 1.18
CA LEU A 134 4.53 -3.74 2.13
C LEU A 134 5.35 -2.44 2.25
N GLU A 135 5.51 -1.66 1.18
CA GLU A 135 6.54 -0.60 1.15
C GLU A 135 6.14 0.72 1.84
N ASN A 136 4.88 0.88 2.26
CA ASN A 136 4.35 2.19 2.66
C ASN A 136 4.08 2.30 4.17
N TYR A 137 3.31 1.38 4.75
CA TYR A 137 2.80 1.55 6.12
C TYR A 137 3.13 0.40 7.07
N LEU A 138 3.58 -0.75 6.56
CA LEU A 138 3.88 -1.94 7.37
C LEU A 138 4.99 -1.67 8.40
N TYR A 139 6.04 -0.95 8.00
CA TYR A 139 7.11 -0.53 8.92
C TYR A 139 6.56 0.33 10.07
N ASN A 140 5.75 1.34 9.76
CA ASN A 140 5.20 2.25 10.76
C ASN A 140 4.23 1.55 11.73
N LEU A 141 3.39 0.64 11.22
CA LEU A 141 2.52 -0.19 12.04
C LEU A 141 3.31 -1.03 13.05
N ALA A 142 4.40 -1.67 12.62
CA ALA A 142 5.28 -2.41 13.51
C ALA A 142 5.97 -1.49 14.54
N ALA A 143 6.53 -0.36 14.09
CA ALA A 143 7.21 0.60 14.93
C ALA A 143 6.29 1.18 16.03
N ALA A 144 5.02 1.43 15.73
CA ALA A 144 4.03 1.93 16.69
C ALA A 144 3.76 0.97 17.86
N LYS A 145 4.11 -0.32 17.72
CA LYS A 145 4.07 -1.32 18.81
C LYS A 145 5.46 -1.71 19.31
N GLY A 146 6.48 -0.91 19.03
CA GLY A 146 7.85 -1.18 19.45
C GLY A 146 8.39 -2.47 18.86
N ARG A 147 7.99 -2.82 17.63
CA ARG A 147 8.52 -3.96 16.87
C ARG A 147 9.40 -3.45 15.74
N LYS A 148 10.58 -4.05 15.60
CA LYS A 148 11.44 -3.82 14.43
C LYS A 148 11.10 -4.81 13.33
N ILE A 149 11.05 -4.30 12.11
CA ILE A 149 10.82 -5.09 10.90
C ILE A 149 11.78 -4.67 9.79
N ILE A 150 12.30 -5.63 9.06
CA ILE A 150 13.00 -5.46 7.78
C ILE A 150 12.08 -6.02 6.69
N ILE A 151 11.91 -5.24 5.63
CA ILE A 151 10.99 -5.56 4.53
C ILE A 151 11.79 -5.53 3.24
N GLY A 152 11.91 -6.67 2.57
CA GLY A 152 12.42 -6.79 1.21
C GLY A 152 11.28 -6.98 0.21
N ASN A 153 11.39 -6.38 -0.97
CA ASN A 153 10.51 -6.60 -2.12
C ASN A 153 11.36 -6.81 -3.38
N MET A 154 11.25 -8.00 -3.97
CA MET A 154 11.84 -8.33 -5.27
C MET A 154 10.87 -7.85 -6.35
N TYR A 155 11.11 -6.65 -6.87
CA TYR A 155 10.18 -5.95 -7.75
C TYR A 155 10.52 -6.14 -9.24
N ILE A 156 9.54 -6.63 -9.99
CA ILE A 156 9.41 -6.48 -11.44
C ILE A 156 7.95 -6.10 -11.74
N GLY A 157 7.73 -5.00 -12.47
CA GLY A 157 6.38 -4.57 -12.84
C GLY A 157 5.64 -5.65 -13.64
N GLY A 158 4.46 -6.06 -13.17
CA GLY A 158 3.63 -7.07 -13.85
C GLY A 158 4.21 -8.49 -13.86
N ALA A 159 5.19 -8.81 -13.01
CA ALA A 159 5.73 -10.17 -12.95
C ALA A 159 4.71 -11.18 -12.43
N SER A 160 4.62 -12.31 -13.14
CA SER A 160 3.85 -13.50 -12.78
C SER A 160 4.70 -14.52 -12.02
N LEU A 161 4.07 -15.54 -11.42
CA LEU A 161 4.79 -16.70 -10.85
C LEU A 161 5.67 -17.39 -11.90
N GLU A 162 5.19 -17.49 -13.15
CA GLU A 162 5.98 -18.02 -14.27
C GLU A 162 7.21 -17.15 -14.57
N THR A 163 7.07 -15.82 -14.49
CA THR A 163 8.20 -14.89 -14.65
C THR A 163 9.23 -15.12 -13.54
N HIS A 164 8.77 -15.24 -12.29
CA HIS A 164 9.64 -15.49 -11.14
C HIS A 164 10.36 -16.84 -11.26
N TRP A 165 9.65 -17.90 -11.64
CA TRP A 165 10.24 -19.22 -11.87
C TRP A 165 11.28 -19.20 -13.00
N SER A 166 10.99 -18.55 -14.12
CA SER A 166 11.93 -18.40 -15.23
C SER A 166 13.21 -17.68 -14.78
N ASN A 167 13.08 -16.60 -14.01
CA ASN A 167 14.22 -15.86 -13.48
C ASN A 167 15.01 -16.70 -12.46
N ALA A 168 14.34 -17.41 -11.55
CA ALA A 168 14.97 -18.26 -10.55
C ALA A 168 15.75 -19.43 -11.17
N SER A 169 15.10 -20.19 -12.06
CA SER A 169 15.69 -21.37 -12.72
C SER A 169 16.89 -21.04 -13.61
N ASN A 170 16.96 -19.80 -14.12
CA ASN A 170 18.09 -19.31 -14.91
C ASN A 170 19.06 -18.41 -14.10
N ASN A 171 18.85 -18.27 -12.79
CA ASN A 171 19.60 -17.37 -11.90
C ASN A 171 19.75 -15.94 -12.44
N GLN A 172 18.68 -15.38 -13.00
CA GLN A 172 18.69 -14.06 -13.61
C GLN A 172 18.66 -12.97 -12.54
N ALA A 173 19.59 -12.04 -12.65
CA ALA A 173 19.68 -10.84 -11.84
C ALA A 173 18.77 -9.73 -12.42
N ALA A 174 17.46 -9.97 -12.42
CA ALA A 174 16.47 -9.19 -13.17
C ALA A 174 15.70 -8.15 -12.33
N TYR A 175 15.88 -8.13 -11.01
CA TYR A 175 15.01 -7.40 -10.10
C TYR A 175 15.59 -6.04 -9.72
N GLU A 176 14.69 -5.07 -9.52
CA GLU A 176 14.96 -3.97 -8.60
C GLU A 176 14.61 -4.47 -7.20
N TYR A 177 15.61 -4.74 -6.38
CA TYR A 177 15.43 -5.12 -5.00
C TYR A 177 15.25 -3.88 -4.14
N ARG A 178 14.13 -3.83 -3.44
CA ARG A 178 13.71 -2.69 -2.61
C ARG A 178 13.65 -3.13 -1.17
N LYS A 179 14.44 -2.51 -0.30
CA LYS A 179 14.59 -2.94 1.10
C LYS A 179 14.38 -1.78 2.06
N ILE A 180 13.40 -1.91 2.95
CA ILE A 180 13.24 -1.07 4.13
C ILE A 180 14.05 -1.71 5.25
N GLY A 181 15.11 -1.03 5.67
CA GLY A 181 15.97 -1.47 6.76
C GLY A 181 15.28 -1.36 8.12
N ALA A 182 15.94 -1.86 9.18
CA ALA A 182 15.46 -1.69 10.55
C ALA A 182 15.38 -0.21 10.98
N ASP A 183 16.08 0.66 10.26
CA ASP A 183 16.04 2.12 10.37
C ASP A 183 14.84 2.78 9.67
N GLY A 184 14.00 2.00 8.98
CA GLY A 184 12.84 2.50 8.25
C GLY A 184 13.18 3.14 6.90
N ILE A 185 14.44 3.10 6.48
CA ILE A 185 14.88 3.74 5.23
C ILE A 185 14.79 2.73 4.08
N LEU A 186 14.03 3.10 3.05
CA LEU A 186 13.92 2.38 1.79
C LEU A 186 15.18 2.57 0.94
N ARG A 187 15.80 1.46 0.55
CA ARG A 187 16.96 1.39 -0.34
C ARG A 187 16.61 0.58 -1.58
N ARG A 188 17.20 0.92 -2.72
CA ARG A 188 16.96 0.25 -4.00
C ARG A 188 18.28 -0.22 -4.61
N GLU A 189 18.28 -1.45 -5.12
CA GLU A 189 19.41 -2.09 -5.80
C GLU A 189 18.91 -2.76 -7.08
N THR A 190 19.40 -2.34 -8.23
CA THR A 190 19.06 -2.96 -9.52
C THR A 190 19.98 -4.14 -9.80
N GLY A 191 19.48 -5.14 -10.52
CA GLY A 191 20.32 -6.27 -10.93
C GLY A 191 20.51 -7.27 -9.79
N LYS A 192 19.47 -7.49 -8.98
CA LYS A 192 19.46 -8.51 -7.92
C LYS A 192 18.83 -9.80 -8.44
N SER A 193 19.36 -10.96 -8.06
CA SER A 193 18.72 -12.26 -8.30
C SER A 193 17.88 -12.71 -7.09
N ILE A 194 16.95 -13.66 -7.28
CA ILE A 194 16.20 -14.27 -6.17
C ILE A 194 17.17 -14.98 -5.21
N ALA A 195 18.17 -15.72 -5.72
CA ALA A 195 19.15 -16.41 -4.89
C ALA A 195 19.89 -15.44 -3.96
N ASP A 196 20.39 -14.32 -4.49
CA ASP A 196 21.11 -13.32 -3.70
C ASP A 196 20.23 -12.71 -2.60
N ALA A 197 18.97 -12.41 -2.91
CA ALA A 197 18.04 -11.82 -1.94
C ALA A 197 17.63 -12.82 -0.84
N VAL A 198 17.42 -14.10 -1.17
CA VAL A 198 17.02 -15.14 -0.22
C VAL A 198 18.12 -15.41 0.82
N VAL A 199 19.40 -15.33 0.42
CA VAL A 199 20.52 -15.55 1.34
C VAL A 199 20.95 -14.30 2.12
N GLU A 200 20.52 -13.11 1.69
CA GLU A 200 20.98 -11.83 2.27
C GLU A 200 20.59 -11.67 3.74
N GLU A 201 19.36 -12.07 4.10
CA GLU A 201 18.85 -12.02 5.47
C GLU A 201 18.46 -13.42 5.94
N ASN A 202 18.46 -13.61 7.26
CA ASN A 202 17.87 -14.78 7.89
C ASN A 202 16.34 -14.60 7.94
N TRP A 203 15.68 -14.60 6.78
CA TRP A 203 14.26 -14.26 6.64
C TRP A 203 13.37 -15.13 7.54
N ASP A 204 12.43 -14.51 8.27
CA ASP A 204 11.37 -15.22 8.99
C ASP A 204 10.23 -15.62 8.03
N PHE A 205 10.02 -14.78 7.02
CA PHE A 205 8.88 -14.85 6.11
C PHE A 205 9.32 -14.62 4.66
N ILE A 206 8.91 -15.50 3.73
CA ILE A 206 9.04 -15.25 2.29
C ILE A 206 7.68 -15.46 1.62
N SER A 207 7.16 -14.42 0.97
CA SER A 207 5.85 -14.47 0.32
C SER A 207 5.93 -14.55 -1.20
N PHE A 208 4.96 -15.23 -1.79
CA PHE A 208 4.73 -15.30 -3.23
C PHE A 208 3.33 -14.76 -3.58
N GLN A 209 3.19 -14.30 -4.81
CA GLN A 209 1.90 -13.90 -5.38
C GLN A 209 1.91 -14.09 -6.89
N GLU A 210 0.71 -14.22 -7.47
CA GLU A 210 0.53 -14.17 -8.91
C GLU A 210 0.28 -12.74 -9.39
N VAL A 211 0.54 -12.49 -10.67
CA VAL A 211 0.17 -11.25 -11.35
C VAL A 211 -1.34 -11.08 -11.39
N SER A 212 -1.82 -9.85 -11.20
CA SER A 212 -3.22 -9.58 -10.87
C SER A 212 -4.25 -10.10 -11.88
N GLN A 213 -3.99 -10.04 -13.19
CA GLN A 213 -4.91 -10.60 -14.21
C GLN A 213 -5.03 -12.13 -14.19
N LEU A 214 -4.06 -12.84 -13.60
CA LEU A 214 -4.04 -14.31 -13.47
C LEU A 214 -4.28 -14.78 -12.03
N SER A 215 -4.49 -13.85 -11.09
CA SER A 215 -4.58 -14.15 -9.64
C SER A 215 -5.75 -15.04 -9.23
N GLY A 216 -6.80 -15.14 -10.06
CA GLY A 216 -7.91 -16.07 -9.88
C GLY A 216 -7.87 -17.30 -10.80
N ILE A 217 -6.74 -17.58 -11.45
CA ILE A 217 -6.58 -18.72 -12.36
C ILE A 217 -5.64 -19.74 -11.72
N TYR A 218 -6.22 -20.76 -11.09
CA TYR A 218 -5.47 -21.77 -10.33
C TYR A 218 -4.37 -22.48 -11.14
N ASP A 219 -4.61 -22.81 -12.41
CA ASP A 219 -3.67 -23.55 -13.25
C ASP A 219 -2.31 -22.84 -13.37
N ASN A 220 -2.28 -21.50 -13.26
CA ASN A 220 -1.04 -20.72 -13.26
C ASN A 220 -0.22 -20.92 -11.98
N PHE A 221 -0.89 -21.02 -10.82
CA PHE A 221 -0.24 -21.38 -9.56
C PHE A 221 0.31 -22.80 -9.64
N GLU A 222 -0.51 -23.76 -10.08
CA GLU A 222 -0.12 -25.18 -10.17
C GLU A 222 1.12 -25.38 -11.04
N LYS A 223 1.23 -24.64 -12.15
CA LYS A 223 2.36 -24.71 -13.06
C LYS A 223 3.69 -24.24 -12.46
N SER A 224 3.68 -23.17 -11.66
CA SER A 224 4.91 -22.42 -11.33
C SER A 224 5.24 -22.34 -9.84
N LEU A 225 4.23 -22.30 -8.96
CA LEU A 225 4.42 -22.11 -7.52
C LEU A 225 5.23 -23.25 -6.88
N PRO A 226 4.97 -24.55 -7.14
CA PRO A 226 5.73 -25.63 -6.51
C PRO A 226 7.22 -25.55 -6.84
N LEU A 227 7.56 -25.27 -8.10
CA LEU A 227 8.94 -25.18 -8.58
C LEU A 227 9.68 -23.98 -7.98
N LEU A 228 9.02 -22.82 -7.94
CA LEU A 228 9.58 -21.61 -7.37
C LEU A 228 9.78 -21.74 -5.85
N LEU A 229 8.80 -22.30 -5.14
CA LEU A 229 8.90 -22.52 -3.70
C LEU A 229 10.05 -23.46 -3.36
N GLU A 230 10.17 -24.58 -4.08
CA GLU A 230 11.25 -25.55 -3.85
C GLU A 230 12.63 -24.96 -4.11
N TYR A 231 12.76 -24.15 -5.17
CA TYR A 231 13.99 -23.41 -5.43
C TYR A 231 14.35 -22.48 -4.27
N VAL A 232 13.38 -21.69 -3.76
CA VAL A 232 13.62 -20.78 -2.64
C VAL A 232 13.95 -21.55 -1.36
N LYS A 233 13.26 -22.66 -1.08
CA LYS A 233 13.56 -23.56 0.06
C LYS A 233 15.01 -24.05 0.03
N GLY A 234 15.50 -24.43 -1.16
CA GLY A 234 16.89 -24.87 -1.33
C GLY A 234 17.95 -23.79 -1.11
N GLN A 235 17.58 -22.50 -1.13
CA GLN A 235 18.51 -21.37 -0.87
C GLN A 235 18.36 -20.79 0.54
N ALA A 236 17.20 -20.95 1.17
CA ALA A 236 16.89 -20.36 2.46
C ALA A 236 17.86 -20.84 3.55
N THR A 237 18.21 -19.93 4.46
CA THR A 237 19.15 -20.23 5.55
C THR A 237 18.49 -20.32 6.92
N ASN A 238 17.26 -19.82 7.08
CA ASN A 238 16.51 -19.99 8.32
C ASN A 238 15.74 -21.32 8.26
N PRO A 239 16.04 -22.31 9.12
CA PRO A 239 15.30 -23.58 9.14
C PRO A 239 13.87 -23.44 9.68
N ASP A 240 13.57 -22.34 10.39
CA ASP A 240 12.25 -22.04 10.96
C ASP A 240 11.48 -21.02 10.08
N ILE A 241 11.94 -20.77 8.85
CA ILE A 241 11.29 -19.87 7.90
C ILE A 241 9.87 -20.30 7.58
N ARG A 242 8.98 -19.34 7.41
CA ARG A 242 7.60 -19.57 7.00
C ARG A 242 7.34 -18.96 5.63
N TYR A 243 6.79 -19.76 4.72
CA TYR A 243 6.42 -19.32 3.39
C TYR A 243 4.98 -18.86 3.36
N LEU A 244 4.68 -17.83 2.55
CA LEU A 244 3.36 -17.22 2.52
C LEU A 244 2.84 -17.09 1.10
N LEU A 245 1.53 -17.14 0.95
CA LEU A 245 0.83 -16.59 -0.22
C LEU A 245 0.20 -15.25 0.14
N HIS A 246 0.48 -14.23 -0.67
CA HIS A 246 -0.21 -12.96 -0.61
C HIS A 246 -1.46 -13.04 -1.48
N GLN A 247 -2.63 -13.20 -0.85
CA GLN A 247 -3.92 -13.16 -1.53
C GLN A 247 -4.22 -11.71 -1.92
N THR A 248 -4.05 -11.39 -3.20
CA THR A 248 -4.27 -10.05 -3.75
C THR A 248 -5.75 -9.74 -3.91
N TRP A 249 -6.09 -8.53 -4.38
CA TRP A 249 -7.46 -8.02 -4.47
C TRP A 249 -8.02 -8.05 -5.88
N ALA A 250 -9.35 -8.14 -5.97
CA ALA A 250 -10.08 -7.90 -7.20
C ALA A 250 -10.00 -6.43 -7.63
N TYR A 251 -10.08 -6.19 -8.93
CA TYR A 251 -10.13 -4.85 -9.51
C TYR A 251 -11.39 -4.07 -9.10
N ALA A 252 -11.34 -2.74 -9.25
CA ALA A 252 -12.54 -1.90 -9.14
C ALA A 252 -13.56 -2.28 -10.22
N LYS A 253 -14.85 -2.11 -9.94
CA LYS A 253 -15.96 -2.38 -10.87
C LYS A 253 -15.83 -1.58 -12.17
N THR A 254 -15.25 -0.38 -12.10
CA THR A 254 -15.03 0.51 -13.25
C THR A 254 -13.72 0.25 -13.99
N SER A 255 -12.94 -0.77 -13.59
CA SER A 255 -11.63 -1.03 -14.17
C SER A 255 -11.72 -1.32 -15.67
N SER A 256 -10.94 -0.57 -16.45
CA SER A 256 -10.79 -0.79 -17.89
C SER A 256 -9.74 -1.85 -18.23
N HIS A 257 -8.92 -2.27 -17.25
CA HIS A 257 -7.80 -3.20 -17.44
C HIS A 257 -8.22 -4.46 -18.21
N GLU A 258 -7.50 -4.81 -19.28
CA GLU A 258 -7.90 -5.89 -20.20
C GLU A 258 -8.00 -7.25 -19.50
N GLY A 259 -7.09 -7.52 -18.57
CA GLY A 259 -7.11 -8.71 -17.72
C GLY A 259 -8.38 -8.91 -16.89
N PHE A 260 -9.21 -7.87 -16.72
CA PHE A 260 -10.50 -8.02 -16.04
C PHE A 260 -11.50 -8.84 -16.86
N ALA A 261 -11.29 -8.94 -18.18
CA ALA A 261 -12.10 -9.77 -19.07
C ALA A 261 -12.05 -11.27 -18.70
N ASN A 262 -10.96 -11.73 -18.08
CA ASN A 262 -10.85 -13.10 -17.54
C ASN A 262 -11.94 -13.41 -16.50
N TYR A 263 -12.52 -12.37 -15.89
CA TYR A 263 -13.52 -12.45 -14.84
C TYR A 263 -14.82 -11.76 -15.24
N ASN A 264 -15.13 -11.71 -16.55
CA ASN A 264 -16.31 -11.06 -17.12
C ASN A 264 -16.45 -9.56 -16.77
N ARG A 265 -15.34 -8.90 -16.41
CA ARG A 265 -15.34 -7.54 -15.86
C ARG A 265 -16.23 -7.38 -14.63
N ASP A 266 -16.34 -8.44 -13.82
CA ASP A 266 -17.11 -8.45 -12.58
C ASP A 266 -16.20 -8.62 -11.36
N GLN A 267 -16.30 -7.67 -10.44
CA GLN A 267 -15.44 -7.62 -9.25
C GLN A 267 -15.65 -8.81 -8.32
N LEU A 268 -16.90 -9.27 -8.15
CA LEU A 268 -17.20 -10.36 -7.24
C LEU A 268 -16.79 -11.71 -7.82
N ILE A 269 -16.94 -11.90 -9.14
CA ILE A 269 -16.40 -13.05 -9.86
C ILE A 269 -14.88 -13.10 -9.69
N MET A 270 -14.18 -11.98 -9.91
CA MET A 270 -12.73 -11.92 -9.73
C MET A 270 -12.31 -12.19 -8.29
N TYR A 271 -12.97 -11.59 -7.31
CA TYR A 271 -12.67 -11.80 -5.89
C TYR A 271 -12.80 -13.29 -5.50
N ASN A 272 -13.93 -13.91 -5.85
CA ASN A 272 -14.17 -15.31 -5.52
C ASN A 272 -13.17 -16.24 -6.21
N ALA A 273 -12.80 -15.94 -7.47
CA ALA A 273 -11.80 -16.69 -8.21
C ALA A 273 -10.40 -16.59 -7.56
N ILE A 274 -10.01 -15.41 -7.09
CA ILE A 274 -8.74 -15.20 -6.37
C ILE A 274 -8.72 -15.99 -5.07
N VAL A 275 -9.79 -15.92 -4.28
CA VAL A 275 -9.91 -16.69 -3.04
C VAL A 275 -9.76 -18.18 -3.35
N ASP A 276 -10.53 -18.73 -4.29
CA ASP A 276 -10.45 -20.15 -4.65
C ASP A 276 -9.03 -20.55 -5.09
N ALA A 277 -8.45 -19.82 -6.05
CA ALA A 277 -7.14 -20.13 -6.61
C ALA A 277 -6.02 -20.09 -5.56
N VAL A 278 -5.96 -19.03 -4.75
CA VAL A 278 -4.91 -18.85 -3.73
C VAL A 278 -5.03 -19.91 -2.64
N TRP A 279 -6.23 -20.26 -2.20
CA TRP A 279 -6.40 -21.25 -1.13
C TRP A 279 -6.18 -22.68 -1.61
N ARG A 280 -6.51 -23.00 -2.86
CA ARG A 280 -6.10 -24.29 -3.46
C ARG A 280 -4.59 -24.35 -3.68
N ALA A 281 -3.97 -23.25 -4.08
CA ALA A 281 -2.52 -23.16 -4.22
C ALA A 281 -1.80 -23.28 -2.87
N ALA A 282 -2.41 -22.74 -1.80
CA ALA A 282 -1.93 -22.91 -0.43
C ALA A 282 -1.89 -24.38 -0.03
N ASP A 283 -2.97 -25.12 -0.29
CA ASP A 283 -3.06 -26.56 -0.01
C ASP A 283 -2.10 -27.38 -0.91
N LEU A 284 -1.92 -26.98 -2.18
CA LEU A 284 -1.05 -27.66 -3.15
C LEU A 284 0.41 -27.77 -2.66
N VAL A 285 0.92 -26.72 -2.02
CA VAL A 285 2.33 -26.62 -1.63
C VAL A 285 2.56 -26.66 -0.12
N ASP A 286 1.50 -26.97 0.65
CA ASP A 286 1.50 -26.95 2.12
C ASP A 286 2.09 -25.63 2.67
N ILE A 287 1.52 -24.50 2.21
CA ILE A 287 2.02 -23.18 2.57
C ILE A 287 1.77 -22.88 4.06
N ASP A 288 2.71 -22.22 4.74
CA ASP A 288 2.55 -21.94 6.17
C ASP A 288 1.45 -20.92 6.47
N LEU A 289 1.26 -19.93 5.59
CA LEU A 289 0.32 -18.82 5.79
C LEU A 289 -0.25 -18.26 4.49
N VAL A 290 -1.46 -17.71 4.57
CA VAL A 290 -2.03 -16.82 3.55
C VAL A 290 -2.30 -15.45 4.19
N VAL A 291 -1.85 -14.37 3.56
CA VAL A 291 -2.18 -12.99 3.93
C VAL A 291 -3.41 -12.54 3.12
N PRO A 292 -4.60 -12.37 3.74
CA PRO A 292 -5.87 -12.16 3.04
C PRO A 292 -6.12 -10.70 2.65
N ALA A 293 -5.16 -10.04 2.00
CA ALA A 293 -5.30 -8.63 1.62
C ALA A 293 -6.48 -8.39 0.67
N GLY A 294 -6.75 -9.33 -0.24
CA GLY A 294 -7.92 -9.32 -1.12
C GLY A 294 -9.25 -9.23 -0.38
N THR A 295 -9.43 -10.10 0.61
CA THR A 295 -10.60 -10.07 1.50
C THR A 295 -10.67 -8.78 2.31
N ALA A 296 -9.54 -8.25 2.79
CA ALA A 296 -9.54 -6.97 3.52
C ALA A 296 -10.03 -5.82 2.65
N ILE A 297 -9.55 -5.72 1.41
CA ILE A 297 -10.04 -4.72 0.45
C ILE A 297 -11.53 -4.93 0.16
N GLN A 298 -11.96 -6.18 -0.03
CA GLN A 298 -13.36 -6.47 -0.32
C GLN A 298 -14.29 -6.18 0.89
N ASN A 299 -13.84 -6.39 2.12
CA ASN A 299 -14.54 -5.97 3.34
C ASN A 299 -14.65 -4.44 3.38
N GLY A 300 -13.54 -3.73 3.14
CA GLY A 300 -13.51 -2.27 3.10
C GLY A 300 -14.49 -1.68 2.09
N ARG A 301 -14.62 -2.31 0.92
CA ARG A 301 -15.60 -1.91 -0.13
C ARG A 301 -17.06 -1.99 0.29
N THR A 302 -17.38 -2.70 1.38
CA THR A 302 -18.75 -2.77 1.92
C THR A 302 -19.11 -1.61 2.84
N SER A 303 -18.13 -0.78 3.21
CA SER A 303 -18.32 0.45 3.99
C SER A 303 -18.71 1.63 3.09
N VAL A 304 -18.86 2.80 3.71
CA VAL A 304 -19.14 4.07 3.06
C VAL A 304 -18.00 4.56 2.14
N ILE A 305 -16.80 3.98 2.23
CA ILE A 305 -15.73 4.23 1.25
C ILE A 305 -16.15 3.74 -0.13
N GLY A 306 -16.96 2.66 -0.19
CA GLY A 306 -17.39 2.04 -1.44
C GLY A 306 -16.19 1.51 -2.25
N ASP A 307 -16.30 1.57 -3.58
CA ASP A 307 -15.30 0.98 -4.49
C ASP A 307 -14.06 1.85 -4.74
N ASN A 308 -13.69 2.69 -3.77
CA ASN A 308 -12.61 3.69 -3.89
C ASN A 308 -11.28 3.21 -3.25
N PHE A 309 -11.01 1.91 -3.28
CA PHE A 309 -9.76 1.33 -2.77
C PHE A 309 -8.66 1.22 -3.83
N CYS A 310 -8.92 1.63 -5.07
CA CYS A 310 -7.98 1.56 -6.18
C CYS A 310 -7.75 2.95 -6.80
N ARG A 311 -6.49 3.28 -7.15
CA ARG A 311 -6.12 4.57 -7.77
C ARG A 311 -6.31 4.62 -9.29
N ASP A 312 -6.21 3.47 -9.95
CA ASP A 312 -6.24 3.32 -11.41
C ASP A 312 -7.11 2.13 -11.86
N GLY A 313 -8.03 1.71 -10.98
CA GLY A 313 -8.93 0.59 -11.19
C GLY A 313 -8.35 -0.77 -10.81
N TYR A 314 -7.06 -0.88 -10.47
CA TYR A 314 -6.47 -2.17 -10.05
C TYR A 314 -5.37 -2.05 -9.01
N HIS A 315 -4.49 -1.07 -9.08
CA HIS A 315 -3.56 -0.79 -7.97
C HIS A 315 -4.26 -0.04 -6.84
N LEU A 316 -3.78 -0.21 -5.62
CA LEU A 316 -4.43 0.36 -4.44
C LEU A 316 -4.37 1.88 -4.42
N ASP A 317 -5.40 2.50 -3.87
CA ASP A 317 -5.36 3.90 -3.46
C ASP A 317 -4.13 4.13 -2.57
N LEU A 318 -3.43 5.25 -2.80
CA LEU A 318 -2.16 5.55 -2.15
C LEU A 318 -2.29 5.71 -0.63
N ASN A 319 -3.51 5.96 -0.14
CA ASN A 319 -3.81 6.12 1.27
C ASN A 319 -4.55 4.88 1.80
N ILE A 320 -5.87 4.81 1.62
CA ILE A 320 -6.75 3.86 2.31
C ILE A 320 -6.55 2.43 1.82
N GLY A 321 -6.31 2.26 0.51
CA GLY A 321 -6.03 0.97 -0.10
C GLY A 321 -4.75 0.37 0.48
N ARG A 322 -3.62 1.07 0.29
CA ARG A 322 -2.32 0.64 0.82
C ARG A 322 -2.33 0.44 2.34
N PHE A 323 -3.01 1.31 3.09
CA PHE A 323 -3.10 1.18 4.55
C PHE A 323 -3.89 -0.06 4.98
N THR A 324 -5.00 -0.38 4.30
CA THR A 324 -5.79 -1.60 4.58
C THR A 324 -4.97 -2.87 4.31
N ALA A 325 -4.23 -2.92 3.20
CA ALA A 325 -3.34 -4.04 2.91
C ALA A 325 -2.23 -4.17 3.97
N ALA A 326 -1.55 -3.06 4.31
CA ALA A 326 -0.52 -3.05 5.33
C ALA A 326 -1.02 -3.47 6.73
N CYS A 327 -2.24 -3.07 7.10
CA CYS A 327 -2.90 -3.51 8.33
C CYS A 327 -3.07 -5.05 8.37
N THR A 328 -3.46 -5.62 7.23
CA THR A 328 -3.66 -7.07 7.08
C THR A 328 -2.34 -7.83 7.20
N TRP A 329 -1.29 -7.32 6.55
CA TRP A 329 0.07 -7.85 6.67
C TRP A 329 0.61 -7.76 8.09
N TYR A 330 0.44 -6.60 8.74
CA TYR A 330 0.86 -6.37 10.11
C TYR A 330 0.25 -7.40 11.06
N GLU A 331 -1.08 -7.57 11.05
CA GLU A 331 -1.75 -8.48 11.98
C GLU A 331 -1.35 -9.93 11.71
N LYS A 332 -1.22 -10.30 10.43
CA LYS A 332 -0.85 -11.66 10.05
C LYS A 332 0.57 -12.04 10.43
N LEU A 333 1.54 -11.14 10.23
CA LEU A 333 2.94 -11.40 10.50
C LEU A 333 3.27 -11.31 12.00
N LEU A 334 2.69 -10.31 12.70
CA LEU A 334 3.06 -10.02 14.08
C LEU A 334 2.15 -10.75 15.10
N GLY A 335 0.98 -11.24 14.68
CA GLY A 335 -0.01 -11.82 15.59
C GLY A 335 -0.57 -10.82 16.60
N LEU A 336 -0.45 -9.52 16.31
CA LEU A 336 -0.93 -8.42 17.14
C LEU A 336 -2.21 -7.87 16.52
N ASN A 337 -3.24 -7.67 17.34
CA ASN A 337 -4.51 -7.09 16.89
C ASN A 337 -4.30 -5.68 16.33
N VAL A 338 -4.65 -5.47 15.05
CA VAL A 338 -4.47 -4.17 14.39
C VAL A 338 -5.41 -3.10 14.93
N LEU A 339 -6.56 -3.49 15.50
CA LEU A 339 -7.50 -2.55 16.14
C LEU A 339 -6.87 -1.81 17.32
N GLU A 340 -5.86 -2.41 17.96
CA GLU A 340 -5.12 -1.77 19.05
C GLU A 340 -3.99 -0.87 18.56
N ASN A 341 -3.72 -0.83 17.25
CA ASN A 341 -2.65 -0.02 16.67
C ASN A 341 -3.09 1.43 16.46
N THR A 342 -2.35 2.36 17.08
CA THR A 342 -2.66 3.80 17.05
C THR A 342 -2.03 4.53 15.86
N PHE A 343 -1.18 3.88 15.07
CA PHE A 343 -0.62 4.50 13.87
C PHE A 343 -1.69 4.65 12.80
N LYS A 344 -1.68 5.82 12.16
CA LYS A 344 -2.39 6.08 10.90
C LYS A 344 -1.54 7.00 9.99
N PRO A 345 -1.69 6.90 8.66
CA PRO A 345 -1.17 7.90 7.74
C PRO A 345 -1.78 9.27 8.03
N ALA A 346 -0.98 10.33 7.94
CA ALA A 346 -1.46 11.71 8.16
C ALA A 346 -2.57 12.14 7.18
N THR A 347 -2.58 11.53 6.00
CA THR A 347 -3.57 11.74 4.93
C THR A 347 -4.91 11.04 5.18
N LEU A 348 -4.99 10.14 6.16
CA LEU A 348 -6.24 9.45 6.52
C LEU A 348 -6.93 10.10 7.72
N SER A 349 -8.25 10.21 7.63
CA SER A 349 -9.09 10.51 8.78
C SER A 349 -9.02 9.38 9.81
N ASP A 350 -9.36 9.67 11.06
CA ASP A 350 -9.39 8.62 12.10
C ASP A 350 -10.37 7.50 11.76
N TYR A 351 -11.48 7.86 11.12
CA TYR A 351 -12.54 6.93 10.73
C TYR A 351 -12.20 6.10 9.51
N ASP A 352 -11.56 6.69 8.48
CA ASP A 352 -11.06 5.92 7.35
C ASP A 352 -10.00 4.91 7.79
N ALA A 353 -9.13 5.34 8.71
CA ALA A 353 -8.14 4.45 9.31
C ALA A 353 -8.81 3.36 10.19
N GLU A 354 -9.88 3.70 10.90
CA GLU A 354 -10.69 2.74 11.67
C GLU A 354 -11.34 1.70 10.75
N ILE A 355 -12.00 2.13 9.67
CA ILE A 355 -12.57 1.24 8.66
C ILE A 355 -11.49 0.32 8.07
N ALA A 356 -10.33 0.86 7.69
CA ALA A 356 -9.22 0.08 7.15
C ALA A 356 -8.74 -1.00 8.14
N ARG A 357 -8.60 -0.66 9.43
CA ARG A 357 -8.22 -1.60 10.49
C ARG A 357 -9.29 -2.67 10.72
N HIS A 358 -10.57 -2.30 10.77
CA HIS A 358 -11.69 -3.23 10.91
C HIS A 358 -11.83 -4.15 9.69
N ALA A 359 -11.64 -3.63 8.48
CA ALA A 359 -11.65 -4.41 7.25
C ALA A 359 -10.54 -5.48 7.25
N ALA A 360 -9.33 -5.08 7.65
CA ALA A 360 -8.18 -5.97 7.80
C ALA A 360 -8.40 -7.03 8.89
N HIS A 361 -8.82 -6.62 10.09
CA HIS A 361 -9.08 -7.53 11.21
C HIS A 361 -10.16 -8.56 10.86
N ALA A 362 -11.27 -8.11 10.25
CA ALA A 362 -12.32 -9.01 9.79
C ALA A 362 -11.81 -10.00 8.74
N ALA A 363 -10.89 -9.60 7.85
CA ALA A 363 -10.27 -10.50 6.90
C ALA A 363 -9.33 -11.51 7.58
N ILE A 364 -8.66 -11.16 8.68
CA ILE A 364 -7.88 -12.13 9.45
C ILE A 364 -8.78 -13.21 10.07
N LEU A 365 -9.95 -12.81 10.59
CA LEU A 365 -10.92 -13.73 11.21
C LEU A 365 -11.66 -14.60 10.18
N ALA A 366 -12.01 -14.03 9.02
CA ALA A 366 -12.79 -14.68 7.97
C ALA A 366 -12.12 -14.54 6.59
N PRO A 367 -10.96 -15.19 6.36
CA PRO A 367 -10.05 -14.85 5.25
C PRO A 367 -10.46 -15.39 3.86
N LYS A 368 -11.61 -16.06 3.77
CA LYS A 368 -12.15 -16.66 2.54
C LYS A 368 -13.50 -16.07 2.13
N GLN A 369 -14.03 -15.11 2.87
CA GLN A 369 -15.37 -14.58 2.63
C GLN A 369 -15.46 -13.10 3.02
N ILE A 370 -16.37 -12.39 2.34
CA ILE A 370 -16.62 -10.98 2.62
C ILE A 370 -17.34 -10.88 3.96
N THR A 371 -16.76 -10.13 4.89
CA THR A 371 -17.43 -9.65 6.09
C THR A 371 -17.94 -8.24 5.81
N VAL A 372 -19.25 -8.08 5.83
CA VAL A 372 -19.87 -6.77 5.66
C VAL A 372 -19.59 -5.93 6.91
N LEU A 373 -19.07 -4.73 6.69
CA LEU A 373 -18.84 -3.73 7.73
C LEU A 373 -20.12 -2.93 7.97
N GLU A 374 -21.14 -3.57 8.55
CA GLU A 374 -22.49 -3.00 8.73
C GLU A 374 -22.46 -1.65 9.46
N ASP A 375 -21.66 -1.54 10.53
CA ASP A 375 -21.51 -0.31 11.33
C ASP A 375 -20.89 0.86 10.54
N TYR A 376 -20.30 0.57 9.38
CA TYR A 376 -19.58 1.54 8.55
C TYR A 376 -20.24 1.77 7.19
N ARG A 377 -21.46 1.26 6.95
CA ARG A 377 -22.19 1.46 5.68
C ARG A 377 -22.61 2.91 5.45
N ASN A 378 -22.84 3.65 6.53
CA ASN A 378 -23.16 5.07 6.50
C ASN A 378 -22.00 5.86 7.12
N GLU A 379 -21.89 7.14 6.80
CA GLU A 379 -20.88 7.98 7.41
C GLU A 379 -21.24 8.20 8.89
N ALA A 380 -20.45 7.65 9.81
CA ALA A 380 -20.71 7.84 11.23
C ALA A 380 -20.45 9.31 11.64
N PRO A 381 -21.32 9.89 12.50
CA PRO A 381 -21.04 11.15 13.17
C PRO A 381 -19.67 11.14 13.83
N ASN A 382 -18.90 12.21 13.69
CA ASN A 382 -17.65 12.37 14.41
C ASN A 382 -17.87 13.09 15.75
N ASN A 383 -16.83 13.20 16.57
CA ASN A 383 -16.85 13.93 17.85
C ASN A 383 -15.99 15.21 17.81
N HIS A 384 -15.73 15.76 16.62
CA HIS A 384 -14.91 16.95 16.47
C HIS A 384 -15.55 18.13 17.23
N PRO A 385 -14.79 18.89 18.05
CA PRO A 385 -15.34 19.96 18.88
C PRO A 385 -15.72 21.21 18.09
N MET A 386 -15.19 21.37 16.87
CA MET A 386 -15.45 22.50 15.98
C MET A 386 -15.09 23.85 16.63
N ASP A 387 -13.88 23.97 17.16
CA ASP A 387 -13.40 25.18 17.84
C ASP A 387 -13.08 26.33 16.87
N HIS A 388 -12.89 26.03 15.59
CA HIS A 388 -12.66 26.98 14.51
C HIS A 388 -13.69 26.77 13.38
N PRO A 389 -14.05 27.80 12.59
CA PRO A 389 -15.01 27.69 11.50
C PRO A 389 -14.46 26.94 10.28
N LEU A 390 -15.36 26.36 9.50
CA LEU A 390 -15.10 25.87 8.14
C LEU A 390 -15.44 26.98 7.13
N TYR A 391 -14.58 27.14 6.13
CA TYR A 391 -14.78 28.04 5.01
C TYR A 391 -14.88 27.24 3.71
N LEU A 392 -15.99 27.36 2.99
CA LEU A 392 -16.22 26.69 1.71
C LEU A 392 -16.37 27.72 0.59
N ASP A 393 -15.59 27.55 -0.45
CA ASP A 393 -15.58 28.37 -1.66
C ASP A 393 -16.17 27.57 -2.84
N PHE A 394 -17.12 28.14 -3.57
CA PHE A 394 -17.86 27.47 -4.65
C PHE A 394 -17.56 28.12 -5.99
N GLY A 395 -16.74 27.48 -6.81
CA GLY A 395 -16.39 27.99 -8.13
C GLY A 395 -15.04 27.49 -8.64
N LEU A 396 -14.58 28.04 -9.76
CA LEU A 396 -13.35 27.61 -10.45
C LEU A 396 -12.11 28.41 -10.02
N VAL A 397 -12.29 29.58 -9.41
CA VAL A 397 -11.22 30.46 -8.95
C VAL A 397 -10.77 30.01 -7.58
N LEU A 398 -9.62 29.34 -7.52
CA LEU A 398 -9.13 28.80 -6.26
C LEU A 398 -8.74 29.90 -5.27
N SER A 399 -9.34 29.87 -4.09
CA SER A 399 -8.94 30.68 -2.94
C SER A 399 -7.84 30.02 -2.12
N GLY A 400 -7.04 30.85 -1.45
CA GLY A 400 -5.98 30.38 -0.55
C GLY A 400 -6.53 29.89 0.79
N THR A 401 -5.66 29.35 1.64
CA THR A 401 -6.02 28.98 3.01
C THR A 401 -6.69 30.14 3.76
N PRO A 402 -7.75 29.90 4.54
CA PRO A 402 -8.24 28.59 5.01
C PRO A 402 -9.39 27.97 4.19
N TRP A 403 -9.60 28.38 2.94
CA TRP A 403 -10.78 27.98 2.17
C TRP A 403 -10.70 26.56 1.60
N ASN A 404 -11.78 25.80 1.76
CA ASN A 404 -12.01 24.51 1.10
C ASN A 404 -12.67 24.78 -0.25
N ASN A 405 -11.94 24.53 -1.34
CA ASN A 405 -12.39 24.83 -2.70
C ASN A 405 -13.28 23.71 -3.25
N ILE A 406 -14.54 24.01 -3.54
CA ILE A 406 -15.52 23.15 -4.18
C ILE A 406 -15.64 23.57 -5.65
N THR A 407 -15.03 22.79 -6.55
CA THR A 407 -14.81 23.22 -7.94
C THR A 407 -15.68 22.52 -8.99
N SER A 408 -16.48 21.52 -8.59
CA SER A 408 -17.40 20.81 -9.49
C SER A 408 -18.84 21.05 -9.09
N ALA A 409 -19.60 21.71 -9.96
CA ALA A 409 -21.03 21.97 -9.80
C ALA A 409 -21.93 20.73 -10.04
N GLY A 410 -21.37 19.64 -10.58
CA GLY A 410 -22.13 18.44 -10.99
C GLY A 410 -21.71 17.11 -10.34
N SER A 411 -20.64 17.09 -9.54
CA SER A 411 -20.10 15.88 -8.91
C SER A 411 -19.10 16.16 -7.76
N GLY A 412 -19.17 17.34 -7.15
CA GLY A 412 -18.28 17.77 -6.08
C GLY A 412 -18.41 16.94 -4.81
N ARG A 413 -17.31 16.31 -4.39
CA ARG A 413 -17.15 15.69 -3.07
C ARG A 413 -15.79 16.09 -2.50
N VAL A 414 -15.78 16.55 -1.27
CA VAL A 414 -14.56 16.86 -0.52
C VAL A 414 -14.68 16.20 0.83
N THR A 415 -13.79 15.26 1.13
CA THR A 415 -13.73 14.66 2.47
C THR A 415 -12.77 15.45 3.35
N ASN A 416 -12.96 15.36 4.67
CA ASN A 416 -12.01 15.89 5.64
C ASN A 416 -11.78 17.41 5.50
N LEU A 417 -12.87 18.17 5.45
CA LEU A 417 -12.81 19.63 5.38
C LEU A 417 -11.90 20.18 6.48
N LEU A 418 -11.03 21.11 6.11
CA LEU A 418 -10.11 21.77 7.03
C LEU A 418 -10.80 22.98 7.67
N ASP A 419 -10.63 23.15 8.97
CA ASP A 419 -11.04 24.38 9.65
C ASP A 419 -10.04 25.53 9.42
N GLU A 420 -10.37 26.70 9.98
CA GLU A 420 -9.52 27.90 9.92
C GLU A 420 -8.08 27.67 10.37
N ALA A 421 -7.87 26.78 11.34
CA ALA A 421 -6.54 26.45 11.88
C ALA A 421 -5.79 25.43 11.01
N GLY A 422 -6.39 24.95 9.92
CA GLY A 422 -5.85 23.90 9.06
C GLY A 422 -5.99 22.50 9.67
N VAL A 423 -6.85 22.33 10.69
CA VAL A 423 -7.09 21.05 11.33
C VAL A 423 -8.17 20.30 10.55
N ASN A 424 -7.93 19.01 10.31
CA ASN A 424 -8.90 18.13 9.69
C ASN A 424 -10.08 17.88 10.64
N THR A 425 -11.26 18.33 10.24
CA THR A 425 -12.48 18.21 11.06
C THR A 425 -13.15 16.85 10.96
N GLY A 426 -12.80 16.03 9.97
CA GLY A 426 -13.50 14.79 9.62
C GLY A 426 -14.91 14.99 9.06
N ILE A 427 -15.35 16.23 8.84
CA ILE A 427 -16.62 16.58 8.18
C ILE A 427 -16.40 16.46 6.67
N ASN A 428 -17.35 15.84 5.97
CA ASN A 428 -17.30 15.76 4.51
C ASN A 428 -18.37 16.66 3.87
N PHE A 429 -18.11 17.05 2.63
CA PHE A 429 -19.02 17.74 1.73
C PHE A 429 -19.33 16.81 0.55
N GLU A 430 -20.60 16.72 0.16
CA GLU A 430 -21.03 16.04 -1.06
C GLU A 430 -22.20 16.76 -1.71
N LEU A 431 -22.10 17.04 -3.01
CA LEU A 431 -23.24 17.50 -3.81
C LEU A 431 -24.30 16.40 -3.88
N THR A 432 -25.52 16.75 -3.51
CA THR A 432 -26.68 15.84 -3.54
C THR A 432 -27.72 16.27 -4.56
N ASP A 433 -27.64 17.50 -5.04
CA ASP A 433 -28.46 18.04 -6.12
C ASP A 433 -27.59 19.01 -6.94
N ASN A 434 -27.47 18.74 -8.24
CA ASN A 434 -26.50 19.42 -9.09
C ASN A 434 -26.91 20.86 -9.36
N PHE A 435 -25.92 21.74 -9.47
CA PHE A 435 -26.12 23.07 -10.05
C PHE A 435 -25.99 22.99 -11.57
N ASP A 436 -26.49 23.98 -12.31
CA ASP A 436 -26.40 23.97 -13.77
C ASP A 436 -24.94 24.12 -14.23
N SER A 437 -24.20 25.03 -13.58
CA SER A 437 -22.79 25.28 -13.86
C SER A 437 -22.18 26.21 -12.80
N ASP A 438 -20.93 26.60 -13.02
CA ASP A 438 -20.23 27.67 -12.32
C ASP A 438 -20.33 29.00 -13.11
N ASN A 439 -20.03 30.11 -12.44
CA ASN A 439 -19.88 31.40 -13.08
C ASN A 439 -18.83 32.25 -12.37
N GLY A 440 -17.98 32.95 -13.13
CA GLY A 440 -16.98 33.89 -12.61
C GLY A 440 -17.40 35.36 -12.72
N SER A 441 -18.68 35.66 -12.46
CA SER A 441 -19.23 37.02 -12.62
C SER A 441 -19.81 37.58 -11.32
N GLY A 442 -19.26 37.19 -10.17
CA GLY A 442 -19.51 37.80 -8.87
C GLY A 442 -18.77 39.14 -8.71
N VAL A 443 -18.94 39.79 -7.55
CA VAL A 443 -18.25 41.06 -7.27
C VAL A 443 -16.82 40.78 -6.83
N VAL A 444 -15.87 41.59 -7.31
CA VAL A 444 -14.46 41.47 -6.93
C VAL A 444 -14.15 42.25 -5.65
N ASN A 445 -14.85 43.37 -5.44
CA ASN A 445 -14.74 44.21 -4.25
C ASN A 445 -16.00 44.06 -3.40
N ASN A 446 -15.82 43.74 -2.12
CA ASN A 446 -16.93 43.56 -1.19
C ASN A 446 -16.58 44.17 0.18
N THR A 447 -17.62 44.47 0.95
CA THR A 447 -17.54 45.04 2.32
C THR A 447 -17.74 44.00 3.40
N VAL A 448 -18.01 42.73 3.02
CA VAL A 448 -18.15 41.59 3.93
C VAL A 448 -16.79 40.99 4.32
N GLY A 449 -15.70 41.41 3.67
CA GLY A 449 -14.34 40.98 3.98
C GLY A 449 -13.91 39.67 3.32
N LEU A 450 -14.67 39.20 2.32
CA LEU A 450 -14.32 37.98 1.58
C LEU A 450 -13.15 38.25 0.63
N PRO A 451 -12.21 37.30 0.44
CA PRO A 451 -11.22 37.38 -0.64
C PRO A 451 -11.91 37.51 -2.00
N SER A 452 -11.26 38.22 -2.93
CA SER A 452 -11.83 38.45 -4.25
C SER A 452 -12.05 37.16 -5.02
N ALA A 453 -11.21 36.13 -4.83
CA ALA A 453 -11.40 34.81 -5.41
C ALA A 453 -12.80 34.28 -5.05
N VAL A 454 -13.09 34.19 -3.75
CA VAL A 454 -14.35 33.69 -3.18
C VAL A 454 -15.59 34.50 -3.60
N SER A 455 -15.49 35.83 -3.68
CA SER A 455 -16.67 36.65 -4.00
C SER A 455 -16.93 36.79 -5.52
N SER A 456 -15.95 36.42 -6.35
CA SER A 456 -15.99 36.63 -7.80
C SER A 456 -16.61 35.47 -8.57
N ASP A 457 -16.72 34.29 -7.98
CA ASP A 457 -17.30 33.14 -8.63
C ASP A 457 -18.27 32.36 -7.74
N ALA A 458 -19.16 31.62 -8.39
CA ALA A 458 -20.28 30.96 -7.74
C ALA A 458 -20.73 29.73 -8.52
N PHE A 459 -21.32 28.76 -7.83
CA PHE A 459 -22.26 27.84 -8.46
C PHE A 459 -23.61 28.52 -8.69
N TRP A 460 -24.27 28.19 -9.80
CA TRP A 460 -25.57 28.75 -10.15
C TRP A 460 -26.51 27.73 -10.79
N GLY A 461 -27.81 27.99 -10.69
CA GLY A 461 -28.82 27.29 -11.46
C GLY A 461 -29.97 28.20 -11.85
N ALA A 462 -30.79 27.76 -12.81
CA ALA A 462 -31.99 28.44 -13.27
C ALA A 462 -33.23 27.62 -12.91
N ALA A 463 -34.08 28.12 -12.01
CA ALA A 463 -35.22 27.34 -11.51
C ALA A 463 -36.25 26.95 -12.57
N THR A 464 -36.19 27.53 -13.78
CA THR A 464 -37.00 27.12 -14.94
C THR A 464 -36.59 25.77 -15.53
N THR A 465 -35.32 25.36 -15.37
CA THR A 465 -34.77 24.11 -15.92
C THR A 465 -34.23 23.19 -14.83
N ASN A 466 -33.70 23.77 -13.76
CA ASN A 466 -33.15 23.09 -12.62
C ASN A 466 -33.65 23.75 -11.32
N PRO A 467 -34.76 23.25 -10.73
CA PRO A 467 -35.49 23.92 -9.66
C PRO A 467 -34.62 24.29 -8.44
N THR A 468 -33.65 23.43 -8.10
CA THR A 468 -32.76 23.57 -6.95
C THR A 468 -31.38 23.04 -7.27
N GLY A 469 -30.40 23.46 -6.46
CA GLY A 469 -29.16 22.73 -6.25
C GLY A 469 -28.99 22.47 -4.76
N GLY A 470 -28.01 21.68 -4.36
CA GLY A 470 -27.85 21.34 -2.96
C GLY A 470 -26.75 20.35 -2.66
N PHE A 471 -26.36 20.31 -1.39
CA PHE A 471 -25.29 19.48 -0.89
C PHE A 471 -25.56 19.07 0.54
N THR A 472 -24.86 18.04 0.98
CA THR A 472 -24.88 17.58 2.36
C THR A 472 -23.52 17.80 2.98
N LEU A 473 -23.52 18.28 4.22
CA LEU A 473 -22.39 18.12 5.12
C LEU A 473 -22.67 16.91 6.00
N SER A 474 -21.69 16.02 6.11
CA SER A 474 -21.81 14.75 6.81
C SER A 474 -20.77 14.59 7.89
N ARG A 475 -21.02 13.63 8.79
CA ARG A 475 -20.18 13.32 9.96
C ARG A 475 -20.10 14.42 10.99
N LEU A 476 -21.00 15.39 10.99
CA LEU A 476 -21.01 16.44 12.01
C LEU A 476 -21.20 15.84 13.41
N ASN A 477 -20.64 16.52 14.41
CA ASN A 477 -20.81 16.15 15.81
C ASN A 477 -22.25 16.43 16.23
N ARG A 478 -23.00 15.35 16.47
CA ARG A 478 -24.42 15.41 16.86
C ARG A 478 -24.65 16.13 18.18
N ASN A 479 -23.64 16.28 19.03
CA ASN A 479 -23.79 16.99 20.30
C ASN A 479 -23.63 18.51 20.16
N LEU A 480 -23.35 19.01 18.96
CA LEU A 480 -23.17 20.43 18.66
C LEU A 480 -24.32 20.95 17.80
N ALA A 481 -24.60 22.24 17.93
CA ALA A 481 -25.40 23.00 16.99
C ALA A 481 -24.49 23.88 16.13
N TYR A 482 -24.91 24.19 14.91
CA TYR A 482 -24.09 24.88 13.92
C TYR A 482 -24.83 26.10 13.33
N ASN A 483 -24.04 27.13 13.03
CA ASN A 483 -24.46 28.32 12.29
C ASN A 483 -23.92 28.25 10.86
N PHE A 484 -24.75 28.63 9.88
CA PHE A 484 -24.47 28.58 8.46
C PHE A 484 -24.65 29.97 7.87
N THR A 485 -23.55 30.62 7.47
CA THR A 485 -23.57 31.96 6.87
C THR A 485 -23.28 31.88 5.38
N PHE A 486 -24.24 32.32 4.58
CA PHE A 486 -24.21 32.25 3.13
C PHE A 486 -23.86 33.61 2.52
N PHE A 487 -23.07 33.56 1.45
CA PHE A 487 -22.86 34.69 0.54
C PHE A 487 -23.14 34.24 -0.90
N GLY A 488 -23.82 35.11 -1.63
CA GLY A 488 -24.18 34.94 -3.03
C GLY A 488 -24.09 36.27 -3.75
N SER A 489 -23.50 36.27 -4.94
CA SER A 489 -23.27 37.47 -5.74
C SER A 489 -23.24 37.19 -7.24
N ARG A 490 -23.91 38.07 -7.99
CA ARG A 490 -23.78 38.25 -9.43
C ARG A 490 -23.61 39.73 -9.73
N ALA A 491 -22.45 40.14 -10.21
CA ALA A 491 -22.14 41.52 -10.58
C ALA A 491 -22.92 41.98 -11.83
N ASP A 492 -22.97 43.31 -12.00
CA ASP A 492 -23.48 44.00 -13.20
C ASP A 492 -24.92 43.62 -13.62
N VAL A 493 -25.75 43.23 -12.65
CA VAL A 493 -27.18 42.93 -12.86
C VAL A 493 -28.03 43.71 -11.84
N SER A 494 -29.22 44.14 -12.27
CA SER A 494 -30.11 45.01 -11.49
C SER A 494 -31.48 44.40 -11.20
N ASP A 495 -31.82 43.27 -11.83
CA ASP A 495 -32.99 42.47 -11.50
C ASP A 495 -32.84 41.80 -10.12
N ASN A 496 -33.94 41.49 -9.43
CA ASN A 496 -33.89 40.80 -8.14
C ASN A 496 -33.64 39.31 -8.38
N ARG A 497 -32.47 38.82 -7.95
CA ARG A 497 -32.07 37.40 -8.00
C ARG A 497 -32.05 36.81 -6.60
N GLU A 498 -33.14 37.00 -5.87
CA GLU A 498 -33.33 36.40 -4.55
C GLU A 498 -33.10 34.89 -4.63
N THR A 499 -32.18 34.42 -3.80
CA THR A 499 -31.83 33.01 -3.62
C THR A 499 -32.24 32.63 -2.21
N PHE A 500 -32.93 31.49 -2.06
CA PHE A 500 -33.15 30.89 -0.75
C PHE A 500 -32.04 29.89 -0.44
N TYR A 501 -31.72 29.77 0.85
CA TYR A 501 -30.88 28.72 1.39
C TYR A 501 -31.68 28.05 2.51
N THR A 502 -32.01 26.77 2.32
CA THR A 502 -32.68 25.95 3.35
C THR A 502 -31.66 25.01 3.95
N VAL A 503 -31.53 25.05 5.27
CA VAL A 503 -30.66 24.15 6.04
C VAL A 503 -31.54 23.23 6.86
N LYS A 504 -31.35 21.93 6.69
CA LYS A 504 -32.11 20.87 7.35
C LYS A 504 -31.17 19.92 8.08
N GLY A 505 -31.31 19.89 9.40
CA GLY A 505 -30.78 18.85 10.28
C GLY A 505 -31.91 18.30 11.15
N ALA A 506 -31.72 18.30 12.47
CA ALA A 506 -32.78 18.03 13.44
C ALA A 506 -33.93 19.06 13.38
N SER A 507 -33.64 20.28 12.91
CA SER A 507 -34.63 21.30 12.57
C SER A 507 -34.34 21.87 11.17
N THR A 508 -35.32 22.57 10.61
CA THR A 508 -35.22 23.19 9.28
C THR A 508 -35.42 24.70 9.40
N GLN A 509 -34.53 25.47 8.77
CA GLN A 509 -34.67 26.92 8.63
C GLN A 509 -34.32 27.34 7.19
N THR A 510 -34.94 28.43 6.73
CA THR A 510 -34.72 29.00 5.40
C THR A 510 -34.44 30.50 5.51
N VAL A 511 -33.42 30.97 4.78
CA VAL A 511 -33.07 32.39 4.66
C VAL A 511 -32.97 32.81 3.20
N TYR A 512 -33.06 34.12 2.93
CA TYR A 512 -33.17 34.66 1.57
C TYR A 512 -32.19 35.81 1.35
N LEU A 513 -31.44 35.77 0.24
CA LEU A 513 -30.47 36.79 -0.15
C LEU A 513 -30.70 37.21 -1.60
N ASN A 514 -30.83 38.52 -1.87
CA ASN A 514 -30.75 39.01 -3.24
C ASN A 514 -29.28 39.04 -3.69
N CYS A 515 -28.92 38.15 -4.61
CA CYS A 515 -27.55 38.01 -5.11
C CYS A 515 -27.17 39.06 -6.17
N ALA A 516 -28.14 39.81 -6.71
CA ALA A 516 -27.87 40.81 -7.74
C ALA A 516 -27.04 41.99 -7.22
N GLY A 517 -25.85 42.19 -7.78
CA GLY A 517 -24.89 43.22 -7.39
C GLY A 517 -24.47 43.17 -5.93
N ASN A 518 -24.64 42.03 -5.25
CA ASN A 518 -24.45 41.96 -3.81
C ASN A 518 -22.97 42.03 -3.41
N SER A 519 -22.59 43.12 -2.76
CA SER A 519 -21.23 43.34 -2.27
C SER A 519 -21.13 43.57 -0.76
N SER A 520 -22.24 43.41 -0.03
CA SER A 520 -22.31 43.87 1.37
C SER A 520 -23.15 43.02 2.31
N LYS A 521 -23.90 42.03 1.79
CA LYS A 521 -24.85 41.28 2.61
C LYS A 521 -24.53 39.79 2.62
N THR A 522 -24.67 39.20 3.80
CA THR A 522 -24.74 37.75 4.05
C THR A 522 -26.07 37.44 4.73
N VAL A 523 -26.44 36.17 4.76
CA VAL A 523 -27.59 35.68 5.54
C VAL A 523 -27.20 34.42 6.31
N SER A 524 -27.82 34.20 7.46
CA SER A 524 -27.41 33.13 8.35
C SER A 524 -28.58 32.33 8.91
N VAL A 525 -28.45 31.01 8.86
CA VAL A 525 -29.24 30.08 9.67
C VAL A 525 -28.44 29.78 10.93
N THR A 526 -29.09 29.74 12.10
CA THR A 526 -28.39 29.56 13.38
C THR A 526 -28.94 28.40 14.19
N GLY A 527 -28.07 27.74 14.96
CA GLY A 527 -28.46 26.72 15.94
C GLY A 527 -29.02 25.42 15.35
N ILE A 528 -28.58 24.99 14.16
CA ILE A 528 -29.03 23.72 13.59
C ILE A 528 -28.14 22.59 14.10
N GLN A 529 -28.73 21.67 14.86
CA GLN A 529 -28.10 20.39 15.20
C GLN A 529 -28.21 19.43 14.01
N PRO A 530 -27.18 18.60 13.73
CA PRO A 530 -27.25 17.55 12.72
C PRO A 530 -28.39 16.56 13.01
N ASP A 531 -28.84 15.83 11.98
CA ASP A 531 -29.79 14.75 12.17
C ASP A 531 -29.17 13.53 12.90
N ALA A 532 -29.94 12.45 13.02
CA ALA A 532 -29.51 11.23 13.74
C ALA A 532 -28.24 10.59 13.14
N ASP A 533 -28.00 10.80 11.86
CA ASP A 533 -26.86 10.27 11.10
C ASP A 533 -25.69 11.28 11.05
N GLY A 534 -25.82 12.43 11.73
CA GLY A 534 -24.78 13.46 11.73
C GLY A 534 -24.74 14.27 10.43
N MET A 535 -25.88 14.39 9.75
CA MET A 535 -26.00 15.06 8.45
C MET A 535 -26.69 16.41 8.58
N ILE A 536 -26.28 17.34 7.71
CA ILE A 536 -26.98 18.59 7.45
C ILE A 536 -27.17 18.69 5.93
N LEU A 537 -28.42 18.72 5.47
CA LEU A 537 -28.77 18.95 4.07
C LEU A 537 -28.98 20.45 3.82
N ILE A 538 -28.30 20.98 2.81
CA ILE A 538 -28.47 22.35 2.32
C ILE A 538 -29.12 22.31 0.94
N THR A 539 -30.22 23.02 0.77
CA THR A 539 -30.90 23.22 -0.52
C THR A 539 -30.89 24.69 -0.90
N VAL A 540 -30.51 24.97 -2.14
CA VAL A 540 -30.38 26.31 -2.72
C VAL A 540 -31.32 26.43 -3.91
N GLY A 541 -32.04 27.55 -4.03
CA GLY A 541 -32.94 27.76 -5.16
C GLY A 541 -33.46 29.19 -5.26
N ALA A 542 -34.34 29.45 -6.22
CA ALA A 542 -34.89 30.79 -6.42
C ALA A 542 -35.89 31.18 -5.32
N GLY A 543 -35.64 32.31 -4.66
CA GLY A 543 -36.51 32.87 -3.62
C GLY A 543 -37.83 33.43 -4.19
N PRO A 544 -38.85 33.62 -3.33
CA PRO A 544 -40.18 34.08 -3.74
C PRO A 544 -40.18 35.47 -4.40
N ASN A 545 -39.25 36.36 -4.04
CA ASN A 545 -39.16 37.71 -4.62
C ASN A 545 -38.23 37.78 -5.84
N ASN A 546 -37.65 36.66 -6.27
CA ASN A 546 -36.81 36.60 -7.47
C ASN A 546 -37.66 36.99 -8.69
N ASN A 547 -37.27 38.05 -9.40
CA ASN A 547 -38.02 38.56 -10.55
C ASN A 547 -37.28 38.37 -11.89
N ASN A 548 -36.14 37.67 -11.88
CA ASN A 548 -35.45 37.25 -13.10
C ASN A 548 -36.32 36.28 -13.92
N GLY A 549 -36.30 36.39 -15.25
CA GLY A 549 -37.10 35.55 -16.14
C GLY A 549 -36.76 34.05 -16.07
N SER A 550 -35.49 33.71 -15.83
CA SER A 550 -35.01 32.32 -15.67
C SER A 550 -34.94 31.87 -14.22
N LYS A 551 -35.27 32.76 -13.27
CA LYS A 551 -35.21 32.51 -11.82
C LYS A 551 -33.82 31.99 -11.39
N TYR A 552 -32.77 32.69 -11.78
CA TYR A 552 -31.40 32.32 -11.40
C TYR A 552 -31.18 32.39 -9.88
N TYR A 553 -30.44 31.43 -9.33
CA TYR A 553 -29.97 31.39 -7.94
C TYR A 553 -28.47 31.07 -7.85
N TYR A 554 -27.82 31.47 -6.76
CA TYR A 554 -26.36 31.48 -6.64
C TYR A 554 -25.85 31.09 -5.25
N ILE A 555 -24.70 30.43 -5.19
CA ILE A 555 -23.90 30.29 -3.96
C ILE A 555 -22.41 30.49 -4.30
N ASN A 556 -21.79 31.45 -3.61
CA ASN A 556 -20.36 31.75 -3.74
C ASN A 556 -19.58 31.16 -2.58
N SER A 557 -20.09 31.36 -1.35
CA SER A 557 -19.45 30.79 -0.16
C SER A 557 -20.43 30.40 0.93
N LEU A 558 -19.95 29.49 1.78
CA LEU A 558 -20.55 29.08 3.03
C LEU A 558 -19.50 29.12 4.14
N VAL A 559 -19.84 29.76 5.25
CA VAL A 559 -19.11 29.65 6.52
C VAL A 559 -19.93 28.81 7.49
N VAL A 560 -19.32 27.75 8.03
CA VAL A 560 -19.93 26.90 9.07
C VAL A 560 -19.18 27.10 10.37
N SER A 561 -19.89 27.45 11.43
CA SER A 561 -19.31 27.64 12.76
C SER A 561 -20.14 26.92 13.81
N LYS A 562 -19.53 26.59 14.95
CA LYS A 562 -20.27 26.12 16.12
C LYS A 562 -21.20 27.22 16.61
N ALA A 563 -22.43 26.87 16.96
CA ALA A 563 -23.34 27.76 17.67
C ALA A 563 -22.92 27.86 19.15
N ASP A 564 -23.11 29.03 19.74
CA ASP A 564 -22.78 29.32 21.14
C ASP A 564 -23.67 28.55 22.14
#